data_AF-A0A443RXX3-F1
#
_entry.id   AF-A0A443RXX3-F1
#
_cell.length_a   1.000
_cell.length_b   1.000
_cell.length_c   1.000
_cell.angle_alpha   90.00
_cell.angle_beta   90.00
_cell.angle_gamma   90.00
#
_symmetry.space_group_name_H-M   'P 1'
#
loop_
_entity.id
_entity.type
_entity.pdbx_description
1 polymer ?
#
loop_
_entity_poly.entity_id
_entity_poly.type
_entity_poly.pdbx_seq_one_letter_code
_entity_poly.pdbx_strand_id
1 'polypeptide(L)' 'MSFANKDPVVNPQKEPNNIGGNENCVAFCPNGNWCDYVCDAKYKIICEK' A
#
# COMPACT_ATOMS: atom_id res chain seq x y z
N MET A 1 17.36 1.12 -0.74
CA MET A 1 16.03 0.49 -0.60
C MET A 1 15.96 -0.68 -1.57
N SER A 2 16.18 -1.90 -1.09
CA SER A 2 15.97 -3.09 -1.91
C SER A 2 14.46 -3.34 -1.90
N PHE A 3 13.79 -3.26 -3.04
CA PHE A 3 12.42 -3.75 -3.16
C PHE A 3 12.49 -5.25 -2.87
N ALA A 4 11.99 -5.66 -1.70
CA ALA A 4 12.00 -7.05 -1.29
C ALA A 4 11.46 -7.90 -2.44
N ASN A 5 12.14 -9.01 -2.69
CA ASN A 5 11.78 -10.01 -3.68
C ASN A 5 10.27 -10.23 -3.66
N LYS A 6 9.67 -10.36 -4.85
CA LYS A 6 8.26 -10.69 -5.05
C LYS A 6 7.97 -12.08 -4.48
N ASP A 7 7.96 -12.20 -3.16
CA ASP A 7 7.15 -13.23 -2.52
C ASP A 7 5.72 -12.94 -2.98
N PRO A 8 4.98 -13.94 -3.50
CA PRO A 8 3.58 -13.75 -3.76
C PRO A 8 2.97 -13.36 -2.43
N VAL A 9 2.65 -12.08 -2.26
CA VAL A 9 1.91 -11.59 -1.10
C VAL A 9 0.61 -12.38 -1.14
N VAL A 10 0.53 -13.46 -0.36
CA VAL A 10 -0.76 -14.05 0.01
C VAL A 10 -1.38 -12.98 0.89
N ASN A 11 -1.99 -12.00 0.23
CA ASN A 11 -2.63 -10.90 0.89
C ASN A 11 -4.05 -11.35 1.19
N PRO A 12 -4.39 -11.67 2.46
CA PRO A 12 -5.77 -11.97 2.80
C PRO A 12 -6.72 -10.81 2.49
N GLN A 13 -6.20 -9.58 2.31
CA GLN A 13 -6.97 -8.38 1.96
C GLN A 13 -7.10 -8.14 0.45
N LYS A 14 -6.43 -8.95 -0.40
CA LYS A 14 -6.43 -8.83 -1.87
C LYS A 14 -5.89 -7.52 -2.44
N GLU A 15 -4.94 -6.87 -1.75
CA GLU A 15 -4.23 -5.71 -2.29
C GLU A 15 -3.06 -6.10 -3.19
N PRO A 16 -2.75 -5.28 -4.21
CA PRO A 16 -3.49 -4.07 -4.58
C PRO A 16 -4.83 -4.39 -5.25
N ASN A 17 -5.91 -3.70 -4.86
CA ASN A 17 -7.28 -3.99 -5.32
C ASN A 17 -7.86 -2.90 -6.24
N ASN A 18 -7.24 -1.72 -6.29
CA ASN A 18 -7.61 -0.55 -7.05
C ASN A 18 -9.11 -0.18 -6.97
N ILE A 19 -9.67 -0.06 -5.76
CA ILE A 19 -11.07 0.32 -5.56
C ILE A 19 -11.33 1.67 -6.26
N GLY A 20 -12.38 1.71 -7.09
CA GLY A 20 -12.76 2.92 -7.81
C GLY A 20 -11.83 3.31 -8.96
N GLY A 21 -10.76 2.54 -9.21
CA GLY A 21 -9.85 2.75 -10.34
C GLY A 21 -8.85 3.90 -10.15
N ASN A 22 -8.67 4.42 -8.92
CA ASN A 22 -7.84 5.59 -8.64
C ASN A 22 -6.86 5.42 -7.46
N GLU A 23 -6.62 4.20 -6.98
CA GLU A 23 -5.70 3.90 -5.88
C GLU A 23 -4.28 3.66 -6.41
N ASN A 24 -3.61 4.73 -6.82
CA ASN A 24 -2.34 4.66 -7.53
C ASN A 24 -1.09 4.91 -6.64
N CYS A 25 -1.28 5.01 -5.33
CA CYS A 25 -0.20 5.23 -4.35
C CYS A 25 -0.24 4.16 -3.27
N VAL A 26 0.86 3.97 -2.55
CA VAL A 26 0.95 2.97 -1.46
C VAL A 26 0.91 3.65 -0.10
N ALA A 27 0.16 3.08 0.83
CA ALA A 27 0.24 3.42 2.25
C ALA A 27 0.06 2.16 3.12
N PHE A 28 0.34 2.30 4.42
CA PHE A 28 0.02 1.25 5.38
C PHE A 28 -1.49 1.26 5.71
N CYS A 29 -2.14 0.12 5.54
CA CYS A 29 -3.47 -0.10 6.06
C CYS A 29 -3.48 -0.09 7.60
N PRO A 30 -4.65 0.14 8.23
CA PRO A 30 -4.79 0.09 9.68
C PRO A 30 -4.37 -1.24 10.32
N ASN A 31 -4.33 -2.33 9.54
CA ASN A 31 -3.90 -3.66 9.96
C ASN A 31 -2.37 -3.88 9.86
N GLY A 32 -1.60 -2.89 9.42
CA GLY A 32 -0.14 -2.95 9.31
C GLY A 32 0.41 -3.51 8.00
N ASN A 33 -0.45 -3.89 7.04
CA ASN A 33 -0.03 -4.33 5.71
C ASN A 33 0.04 -3.17 4.71
N TRP A 34 0.67 -3.43 3.57
CA TRP A 34 0.67 -2.53 2.43
C TRP A 34 -0.66 -2.58 1.67
N CYS A 35 -1.18 -1.41 1.33
CA CYS A 35 -2.39 -1.23 0.54
C CYS A 35 -2.17 -0.14 -0.51
N ASP A 36 -2.77 -0.34 -1.69
CA ASP A 36 -2.93 0.76 -2.63
C ASP A 36 -4.04 1.70 -2.17
N TYR A 37 -3.89 2.97 -2.51
CA TYR A 37 -4.66 4.07 -1.94
C TYR A 37 -4.64 5.28 -2.89
N VAL A 38 -5.68 6.13 -2.80
CA VAL A 38 -5.80 7.35 -3.61
C VAL A 38 -4.70 8.34 -3.25
N CYS A 39 -3.85 8.68 -4.21
CA CYS A 39 -2.66 9.52 -3.98
C CYS A 39 -2.93 10.86 -3.27
N ASP A 40 -4.05 11.50 -3.57
CA ASP A 40 -4.39 12.84 -3.07
C ASP A 40 -5.07 12.82 -1.69
N ALA A 41 -5.24 11.65 -1.06
CA ALA A 41 -5.78 11.59 0.30
C ALA A 41 -4.74 12.01 1.35
N LYS A 42 -5.22 12.34 2.55
CA LYS A 42 -4.36 12.73 3.66
C LYS A 42 -3.90 11.50 4.43
N TYR A 43 -2.61 11.20 4.37
CA TYR A 43 -1.97 10.09 5.08
C TYR A 43 -1.12 10.54 6.25
N LYS A 44 -0.96 9.67 7.24
CA LYS A 44 0.15 9.77 8.18
C LYS A 44 1.41 9.34 7.46
N ILE A 45 2.46 10.14 7.55
CA ILE A 45 3.73 9.88 6.87
C ILE A 45 4.74 9.25 7.83
N ILE A 46 5.56 8.35 7.30
CA ILE A 46 6.76 7.82 7.95
C ILE A 46 7.95 8.40 7.19
N CYS A 47 8.94 8.90 7.91
CA CYS A 47 10.18 9.42 7.32
C CYS A 47 11.35 8.49 7.69
N GLU A 48 12.24 8.26 6.74
CA GLU A 48 13.53 7.60 6.95
C GLU A 48 14.64 8.67 6.91
N LYS A 49 15.72 8.47 7.67
CA LYS A 49 16.89 9.37 7.70
C LYS A 49 18.00 8.87 6.80
#